data_AF-A0A972MY13-F1
#
_entry.id   AF-A0A972MY13-F1
#
_cell.length_a   1.000
_cell.length_b   1.000
_cell.length_c   1.000
_cell.angle_alpha   90.00
_cell.angle_beta   90.00
_cell.angle_gamma   90.00
#
_symmetry.space_group_name_H-M   'P 1'
#
loop_
_entity.id
_entity.type
_entity.pdbx_description
1 polymer ?
#
loop_
_entity_poly.entity_id
_entity_poly.type
_entity_poly.pdbx_seq_one_letter_code
_entity_poly.pdbx_strand_id
1 'polypeptide(L)'
;MKKSPSAESGFIILMGMLLLVLGSATWFATMGSLQSSAMSLAKDESHIAQLHRIKEKMLTYAVLHSELYAGESNIPGVGYFPCPDADTPCGRDSAGTDELFVLGMVPSRIDTPFFSFIDSTVNNHDYWFAVDSRFVSSSAQFETDISHRYSPLTVDLDRKVSDASGSMVTPMTLDGQNDIVMVLFYAGSALSSQSRPSSDPADYLEQGTVVNGSTFDFSSTGGAATFNDYVIKITRREWEAAVLSRISQDNAPEDAVPDLCASTDPIGIHWFNECKYTGVNIPPFSAPPLPSTCASTGVIAEQNITGQGWRDIICP
;
A
#
# COMPACT_ATOMS: atom_id res chain seq x y z
N MET A 1 42.14 43.65 72.05
CA MET A 1 40.91 42.85 71.85
C MET A 1 40.89 42.33 70.41
N LYS A 2 41.09 41.02 70.21
CA LYS A 2 41.01 40.35 68.89
C LYS A 2 39.56 39.92 68.66
N LYS A 3 38.93 40.45 67.61
CA LYS A 3 37.57 40.06 67.18
C LYS A 3 37.68 38.76 66.38
N SER A 4 37.07 37.70 66.89
CA SER A 4 36.88 36.43 66.16
C SER A 4 35.89 36.65 65.00
N PRO A 5 36.18 36.19 63.77
CA PRO A 5 35.20 36.18 62.71
C PRO A 5 34.18 35.04 62.94
N SER A 6 32.90 35.40 62.84
CA SER A 6 31.72 34.56 63.08
C SER A 6 31.64 33.37 62.12
N ALA A 7 31.51 32.16 62.68
CA ALA A 7 31.26 30.90 61.96
C ALA A 7 29.88 30.83 61.26
N GLU A 8 29.02 31.83 61.43
CA GLU A 8 27.63 31.83 60.94
C GLU A 8 27.48 32.21 59.46
N SER A 9 28.45 32.92 58.85
CA SER A 9 28.33 33.33 57.44
C SER A 9 28.58 32.20 56.45
N GLY A 10 29.29 31.13 56.86
CA GLY A 10 29.59 29.98 55.99
C GLY A 10 28.36 29.10 55.72
N PHE A 11 27.48 28.94 56.72
CA PHE A 11 26.29 28.10 56.60
C PHE A 11 25.25 28.70 55.64
N ILE A 12 25.07 30.02 55.67
CA ILE A 12 24.11 30.72 54.79
C ILE A 12 24.53 30.61 53.33
N ILE A 13 25.84 30.70 53.04
CA ILE A 13 26.37 30.55 51.67
C ILE A 13 26.17 29.11 51.18
N LEU A 14 26.43 28.11 52.04
CA LEU A 14 26.27 26.70 51.69
C LEU A 14 24.80 26.34 51.43
N MET A 15 23.87 26.89 52.23
CA MET A 15 22.44 26.69 52.06
C MET A 15 21.90 27.39 50.80
N GLY A 16 22.41 28.59 50.48
CA GLY A 16 22.10 29.28 49.23
C GLY A 16 22.60 28.53 47.98
N MET A 17 23.80 27.94 48.05
CA MET A 17 24.35 27.13 46.96
C MET A 17 23.58 25.82 46.76
N LEU A 18 23.17 25.17 47.84
CA LEU A 18 22.34 23.96 47.78
C LEU A 18 20.97 24.25 47.13
N LEU A 19 20.34 25.37 47.49
CA LEU A 19 19.06 25.79 46.89
C LEU A 19 19.19 26.12 45.41
N LEU A 20 20.31 26.74 44.99
CA LEU A 20 20.59 27.00 43.57
C LEU A 20 20.79 25.71 42.77
N VAL A 21 21.55 24.75 43.32
CA VAL A 21 21.78 23.46 42.66
C VAL A 21 20.47 22.68 42.53
N LEU A 22 19.67 22.60 43.60
CA LEU A 22 18.37 21.91 43.57
C LEU A 22 17.36 22.61 42.64
N GLY A 23 17.34 23.95 42.63
CA GLY A 23 16.49 24.72 41.71
C GLY A 23 16.89 24.55 40.25
N SER A 24 18.19 24.46 39.95
CA SER A 24 18.66 24.17 38.59
C SER A 24 18.32 22.74 38.15
N ALA A 25 18.47 21.75 39.04
CA ALA A 25 18.18 20.35 38.72
C ALA A 25 16.70 20.11 38.38
N THR A 26 15.77 20.74 39.10
CA THR A 26 14.33 20.63 38.82
C THR A 26 13.93 21.36 37.54
N TRP A 27 14.58 22.47 37.22
CA TRP A 27 14.40 23.19 35.95
C TRP A 27 14.88 22.38 34.74
N PHE A 28 16.07 21.77 34.83
CA PHE A 28 16.60 20.93 33.75
C PHE A 28 15.81 19.63 33.58
N ALA A 29 15.32 19.04 34.67
CA ALA A 29 14.47 17.85 34.60
C ALA A 29 13.14 18.12 33.88
N THR A 30 12.54 19.29 34.08
CA THR A 30 11.27 19.67 33.44
C THR A 30 11.45 20.14 31.99
N MET A 31 12.53 20.84 31.64
CA MET A 31 12.83 21.16 30.23
C MET A 31 13.20 19.92 29.41
N GLY A 32 13.91 18.96 30.02
CA GLY A 32 14.29 17.72 29.32
C GLY A 32 13.09 16.90 28.85
N SER A 33 12.05 16.78 29.69
CA SER A 33 10.84 16.03 29.32
C SER A 33 9.98 16.74 28.27
N LEU A 34 9.98 18.08 28.26
CA LEU A 34 9.27 18.86 27.22
C LEU A 34 9.97 18.74 25.87
N GLN A 35 11.31 18.79 25.84
CA GLN A 35 12.07 18.64 24.60
C GLN A 35 11.96 17.22 24.04
N SER A 36 12.00 16.19 24.88
CA SER A 36 11.83 14.81 24.43
C SER A 36 10.44 14.56 23.85
N SER A 37 9.39 15.08 24.48
CA SER A 37 8.02 14.95 23.98
C SER A 37 7.80 15.72 22.67
N ALA A 38 8.37 16.93 22.56
CA ALA A 38 8.31 17.71 21.32
C ALA A 38 9.08 17.03 20.18
N MET A 39 10.23 16.40 20.48
CA MET A 39 11.01 15.64 19.50
C MET A 39 10.28 14.36 19.06
N SER A 40 9.61 13.66 19.98
CA SER A 40 8.75 12.51 19.64
C SER A 40 7.61 12.92 18.73
N LEU A 41 6.92 14.02 19.07
CA LEU A 41 5.81 14.53 18.26
C LEU A 41 6.27 14.94 16.84
N ALA A 42 7.42 15.62 16.73
CA ALA A 42 8.00 15.99 15.44
C ALA A 42 8.42 14.76 14.61
N LYS A 43 8.91 13.70 15.28
CA LYS A 43 9.24 12.44 14.63
C LYS A 43 7.97 11.75 14.10
N ASP A 44 6.92 11.70 14.90
CA ASP A 44 5.63 11.11 14.49
C ASP A 44 5.02 11.88 13.31
N GLU A 45 5.08 13.22 13.32
CA GLU A 45 4.65 14.06 12.20
C GLU A 45 5.44 13.74 10.91
N SER A 46 6.75 13.53 11.01
CA SER A 46 7.58 13.13 9.87
C SER A 46 7.18 11.75 9.31
N HIS A 47 6.88 10.79 10.18
CA HIS A 47 6.46 9.45 9.74
C HIS A 47 5.08 9.46 9.09
N ILE A 48 4.15 10.26 9.62
CA ILE A 48 2.82 10.48 9.02
C ILE A 48 2.95 11.13 7.64
N ALA A 49 3.77 12.19 7.52
CA ALA A 49 4.03 12.83 6.23
C ALA A 49 4.65 11.85 5.22
N GLN A 50 5.55 10.97 5.69
CA GLN A 50 6.13 9.93 4.85
C GLN A 50 5.08 8.90 4.42
N LEU A 51 4.13 8.52 5.28
CA LEU A 51 3.04 7.61 4.92
C LEU A 51 2.15 8.21 3.81
N HIS A 52 1.85 9.50 3.88
CA HIS A 52 1.14 10.20 2.80
C HIS A 52 1.93 10.23 1.48
N ARG A 53 3.25 10.43 1.54
CA ARG A 53 4.11 10.33 0.35
C ARG A 53 4.12 8.91 -0.23
N ILE A 54 4.13 7.89 0.62
CA ILE A 54 4.02 6.49 0.19
C ILE A 54 2.68 6.28 -0.51
N LYS A 55 1.57 6.78 0.04
CA LYS A 55 0.25 6.74 -0.62
C LYS A 55 0.28 7.34 -2.02
N GLU A 56 0.84 8.53 -2.19
CA GLU A 56 0.97 9.19 -3.49
C GLU A 56 1.83 8.37 -4.46
N LYS A 57 2.93 7.80 -3.96
CA LYS A 57 3.82 6.94 -4.74
C LYS A 57 3.18 5.61 -5.12
N MET A 58 2.33 5.01 -4.27
CA MET A 58 1.55 3.81 -4.62
C MET A 58 0.59 4.10 -5.77
N LEU A 59 -0.16 5.21 -5.70
CA LEU A 59 -1.05 5.65 -6.79
C LEU A 59 -0.25 5.95 -8.07
N THR A 60 0.91 6.60 -7.93
CA THR A 60 1.80 6.90 -9.04
C THR A 60 2.34 5.62 -9.68
N TYR A 61 2.76 4.64 -8.87
CA TYR A 61 3.20 3.34 -9.35
C TYR A 61 2.11 2.66 -10.17
N ALA A 62 0.85 2.68 -9.68
CA ALA A 62 -0.28 2.10 -10.40
C ALA A 62 -0.44 2.65 -11.82
N VAL A 63 -0.14 3.93 -12.07
CA VAL A 63 -0.29 4.54 -13.40
C VAL A 63 0.99 4.56 -14.25
N LEU A 64 2.15 4.24 -13.69
CA LEU A 64 3.45 4.30 -14.37
C LEU A 64 3.91 2.97 -15.00
N HIS A 65 3.04 1.96 -15.04
CA HIS A 65 3.36 0.69 -15.70
C HIS A 65 3.66 0.89 -17.18
N SER A 66 4.73 0.27 -17.67
CA SER A 66 5.18 0.45 -19.05
C SER A 66 4.25 -0.26 -20.04
N GLU A 67 3.88 0.44 -21.11
CA GLU A 67 3.00 -0.04 -22.19
C GLU A 67 3.69 -1.03 -23.16
N LEU A 68 4.93 -1.45 -22.87
CA LEU A 68 5.76 -2.26 -23.76
C LEU A 68 5.44 -3.76 -23.62
N TYR A 69 4.61 -4.27 -24.53
CA TYR A 69 4.19 -5.67 -24.61
C TYR A 69 5.07 -6.59 -25.49
N ALA A 70 6.20 -6.11 -25.99
CA ALA A 70 7.01 -6.85 -26.95
C ALA A 70 8.11 -7.74 -26.29
N GLY A 71 7.85 -8.33 -25.12
CA GLY A 71 8.82 -9.18 -24.43
C GLY A 71 8.20 -10.28 -23.56
N GLU A 72 8.97 -11.34 -23.30
CA GLU A 72 8.60 -12.54 -22.53
C GLU A 72 8.19 -12.27 -21.06
N SER A 73 8.26 -11.02 -20.60
CA SER A 73 8.19 -10.63 -19.19
C SER A 73 6.80 -10.27 -18.66
N ASN A 74 5.71 -10.49 -19.41
CA ASN A 74 4.31 -10.33 -18.96
C ASN A 74 4.09 -9.10 -18.07
N ILE A 75 4.35 -7.90 -18.57
CA ILE A 75 4.24 -6.66 -17.77
C ILE A 75 2.75 -6.26 -17.64
N PRO A 76 2.25 -5.96 -16.43
CA PRO A 76 0.87 -5.53 -16.25
C PRO A 76 0.59 -4.19 -16.93
N GLY A 77 -0.67 -3.95 -17.29
CA GLY A 77 -1.14 -2.62 -17.67
C GLY A 77 -1.21 -1.67 -16.47
N VAL A 78 -1.89 -0.55 -16.61
CA VAL A 78 -2.10 0.37 -15.48
C VAL A 78 -3.04 -0.21 -14.43
N GLY A 79 -2.96 0.32 -13.22
CA GLY A 79 -3.88 0.02 -12.12
C GLY A 79 -3.36 -0.96 -11.06
N TYR A 80 -2.23 -1.63 -11.28
CA TYR A 80 -1.71 -2.59 -10.29
C TYR A 80 -0.77 -1.92 -9.29
N PHE A 81 -0.82 -2.37 -8.05
CA PHE A 81 0.09 -2.02 -6.97
C PHE A 81 1.24 -3.03 -6.89
N PRO A 82 2.36 -2.63 -6.27
CA PRO A 82 3.44 -3.57 -6.07
C PRO A 82 3.00 -4.68 -5.13
N CYS A 83 3.65 -5.82 -5.29
CA CYS A 83 3.60 -6.91 -4.36
C CYS A 83 4.09 -6.48 -2.96
N PRO A 84 3.36 -6.73 -1.87
CA PRO A 84 3.89 -6.52 -0.53
C PRO A 84 5.15 -7.35 -0.29
N ASP A 85 6.16 -6.72 0.30
CA ASP A 85 7.44 -7.36 0.59
C ASP A 85 7.31 -8.20 1.87
N ALA A 86 7.33 -9.52 1.71
CA ALA A 86 7.18 -10.49 2.81
C ALA A 86 8.09 -11.71 2.56
N ASP A 87 9.40 -11.51 2.36
CA ASP A 87 10.45 -12.56 2.21
C ASP A 87 10.19 -13.65 1.14
N THR A 88 9.08 -13.57 0.42
CA THR A 88 8.56 -14.50 -0.58
C THR A 88 7.79 -13.68 -1.62
N PRO A 89 7.82 -14.07 -2.91
CA PRO A 89 7.03 -13.39 -3.92
C PRO A 89 5.56 -13.56 -3.57
N CYS A 90 4.85 -12.47 -3.26
CA CYS A 90 3.41 -12.54 -3.08
C CYS A 90 2.79 -13.20 -4.31
N GLY A 91 2.01 -14.24 -4.08
CA GLY A 91 1.21 -14.81 -5.14
C GLY A 91 1.91 -15.64 -6.17
N ARG A 92 3.15 -16.13 -5.94
CA ARG A 92 3.55 -17.33 -6.71
C ARG A 92 2.95 -18.61 -6.13
N ASP A 93 2.78 -18.66 -4.79
CA ASP A 93 2.27 -19.85 -4.10
C ASP A 93 1.06 -19.60 -3.17
N SER A 94 0.56 -18.36 -2.99
CA SER A 94 -0.52 -18.11 -2.00
C SER A 94 -1.44 -16.90 -2.23
N ALA A 95 -0.98 -15.78 -2.79
CA ALA A 95 -1.88 -14.65 -3.06
C ALA A 95 -2.82 -14.91 -4.24
N GLY A 96 -4.12 -14.87 -3.99
CA GLY A 96 -5.20 -14.84 -4.99
C GLY A 96 -6.03 -16.12 -5.09
N THR A 97 -5.46 -17.30 -4.83
CA THR A 97 -6.26 -18.52 -4.65
C THR A 97 -6.66 -18.58 -3.18
N ASP A 98 -7.93 -18.32 -2.88
CA ASP A 98 -8.46 -18.21 -1.52
C ASP A 98 -7.85 -17.09 -0.68
N GLU A 99 -7.20 -16.07 -1.26
CA GLU A 99 -6.79 -14.86 -0.54
C GLU A 99 -7.52 -13.61 -1.06
N LEU A 100 -8.29 -12.97 -0.19
CA LEU A 100 -9.06 -11.77 -0.54
C LEU A 100 -8.19 -10.51 -0.61
N PHE A 101 -7.13 -10.46 0.18
CA PHE A 101 -6.15 -9.37 0.22
C PHE A 101 -4.79 -9.92 0.65
N VAL A 102 -3.73 -9.16 0.39
CA VAL A 102 -2.35 -9.48 0.75
C VAL A 102 -1.84 -8.40 1.70
N LEU A 103 -1.19 -8.78 2.80
CA LEU A 103 -0.59 -7.88 3.79
C LEU A 103 0.92 -8.10 3.84
N GLY A 104 1.70 -7.03 3.81
CA GLY A 104 3.15 -7.09 3.95
C GLY A 104 3.79 -5.71 4.06
N MET A 105 5.12 -5.67 4.05
CA MET A 105 5.87 -4.42 4.16
C MET A 105 5.82 -3.66 2.84
N VAL A 106 5.87 -2.34 2.92
CA VAL A 106 6.07 -1.50 1.74
C VAL A 106 7.46 -1.81 1.16
N PRO A 107 7.62 -2.04 -0.15
CA PRO A 107 8.96 -2.24 -0.73
C PRO A 107 9.77 -0.96 -0.64
N SER A 108 11.02 -1.01 -0.20
CA SER A 108 11.87 0.20 -0.20
C SER A 108 12.08 0.75 -1.62
N ARG A 109 12.30 -0.15 -2.58
CA ARG A 109 12.44 0.12 -4.01
C ARG A 109 12.10 -1.10 -4.86
N ILE A 110 11.78 -0.85 -6.11
CA ILE A 110 11.64 -1.85 -7.18
C ILE A 110 12.70 -1.52 -8.23
N ASP A 111 13.62 -2.45 -8.48
CA ASP A 111 14.76 -2.23 -9.37
C ASP A 111 14.34 -2.03 -10.84
N THR A 112 13.25 -2.66 -11.27
CA THR A 112 12.65 -2.46 -12.60
C THR A 112 11.16 -2.21 -12.42
N PRO A 113 10.67 -0.94 -12.49
CA PRO A 113 11.16 0.18 -13.31
C PRO A 113 11.93 1.28 -12.55
N PHE A 114 12.83 0.96 -11.62
CA PHE A 114 13.57 1.93 -10.79
C PHE A 114 12.67 2.88 -9.98
N PHE A 115 11.71 2.32 -9.26
CA PHE A 115 10.76 3.09 -8.45
C PHE A 115 11.09 2.95 -6.97
N SER A 116 11.15 4.05 -6.22
CA SER A 116 11.41 4.04 -4.76
C SER A 116 10.19 4.53 -4.00
N PHE A 117 9.69 3.73 -3.06
CA PHE A 117 8.56 4.11 -2.21
C PHE A 117 9.05 4.86 -0.97
N ILE A 118 10.08 4.32 -0.31
CA ILE A 118 10.60 4.88 0.95
C ILE A 118 11.96 5.53 0.72
N ASP A 119 12.18 6.65 1.40
CA ASP A 119 13.50 7.28 1.46
C ASP A 119 14.46 6.37 2.26
N SER A 120 15.69 6.19 1.75
CA SER A 120 16.77 5.44 2.39
C SER A 120 17.07 5.81 3.85
N THR A 121 16.64 6.99 4.30
CA THR A 121 16.84 7.49 5.67
C THR A 121 15.84 6.94 6.68
N VAL A 122 14.77 6.26 6.23
CA VAL A 122 13.69 5.76 7.08
C VAL A 122 13.70 4.23 7.10
N ASN A 123 13.39 3.64 8.25
CA ASN A 123 13.29 2.19 8.40
C ASN A 123 12.07 1.66 7.63
N ASN A 124 12.30 0.74 6.69
CA ASN A 124 11.24 0.14 5.88
C ASN A 124 10.27 -0.71 6.71
N HIS A 125 10.76 -1.35 7.76
CA HIS A 125 9.97 -2.24 8.63
C HIS A 125 8.88 -1.52 9.42
N ASP A 126 8.88 -0.19 9.44
CA ASP A 126 7.82 0.58 10.11
C ASP A 126 6.61 0.84 9.19
N TYR A 127 6.69 0.49 7.89
CA TYR A 127 5.65 0.77 6.90
C TYR A 127 5.11 -0.50 6.27
N TRP A 128 3.79 -0.66 6.37
CA TRP A 128 3.08 -1.85 5.90
C TRP A 128 1.91 -1.45 5.03
N PHE A 129 1.40 -2.39 4.25
CA PHE A 129 0.15 -2.22 3.54
C PHE A 129 -0.57 -3.55 3.32
N ALA A 130 -1.90 -3.46 3.37
CA ALA A 130 -2.81 -4.50 2.91
C ALA A 130 -3.44 -4.04 1.59
N VAL A 131 -3.51 -4.91 0.60
CA VAL A 131 -4.03 -4.59 -0.74
C VAL A 131 -4.95 -5.70 -1.21
N ASP A 132 -6.08 -5.34 -1.83
CA ASP A 132 -6.98 -6.30 -2.46
C ASP A 132 -6.20 -7.12 -3.49
N SER A 133 -6.30 -8.45 -3.41
CA SER A 133 -5.46 -9.38 -4.18
C SER A 133 -5.66 -9.27 -5.69
N ARG A 134 -6.73 -8.60 -6.14
CA ARG A 134 -6.96 -8.30 -7.55
C ARG A 134 -6.08 -7.16 -8.06
N PHE A 135 -5.67 -6.26 -7.18
CA PHE A 135 -4.92 -5.06 -7.54
C PHE A 135 -3.41 -5.26 -7.46
N VAL A 136 -2.88 -6.44 -7.16
CA VAL A 136 -1.43 -6.67 -7.13
C VAL A 136 -0.87 -7.13 -8.48
N SER A 137 0.35 -6.72 -8.78
CA SER A 137 1.11 -7.09 -9.99
C SER A 137 1.66 -8.52 -9.98
N SER A 138 1.19 -9.39 -9.08
CA SER A 138 1.46 -10.83 -9.04
C SER A 138 0.37 -11.52 -8.22
N SER A 139 -0.35 -12.47 -8.83
CA SER A 139 -1.43 -13.20 -8.16
C SER A 139 -1.55 -14.61 -8.73
N ALA A 140 -1.47 -15.59 -7.85
CA ALA A 140 -1.59 -17.01 -8.14
C ALA A 140 -2.96 -17.35 -8.73
N GLN A 141 -4.00 -16.56 -8.45
CA GLN A 141 -5.33 -16.73 -9.04
C GLN A 141 -5.30 -16.59 -10.57
N PHE A 142 -4.37 -15.78 -11.06
CA PHE A 142 -4.25 -15.42 -12.46
C PHE A 142 -2.97 -15.99 -13.09
N GLU A 143 -2.16 -16.74 -12.32
CA GLU A 143 -0.98 -17.48 -12.80
C GLU A 143 -1.35 -18.92 -13.12
N THR A 144 -0.90 -19.42 -14.26
CA THR A 144 -1.00 -20.84 -14.65
C THR A 144 0.34 -21.29 -15.21
N ASP A 145 0.56 -22.61 -15.28
CA ASP A 145 1.77 -23.22 -15.84
C ASP A 145 2.13 -22.75 -17.27
N ILE A 146 1.16 -22.18 -18.00
CA ILE A 146 1.31 -21.77 -19.41
C ILE A 146 1.05 -20.28 -19.65
N SER A 147 0.57 -19.52 -18.66
CA SER A 147 0.28 -18.08 -18.82
C SER A 147 0.20 -17.36 -17.49
N HIS A 148 0.78 -16.15 -17.42
CA HIS A 148 0.59 -15.20 -16.31
C HIS A 148 -0.41 -14.13 -16.74
N ARG A 149 -1.60 -14.13 -16.14
CA ARG A 149 -2.62 -13.10 -16.33
C ARG A 149 -2.67 -12.20 -15.09
N TYR A 150 -3.27 -11.03 -15.25
CA TYR A 150 -3.63 -10.14 -14.17
C TYR A 150 -5.16 -10.01 -14.04
N SER A 151 -5.64 -9.63 -12.86
CA SER A 151 -7.06 -9.35 -12.67
C SER A 151 -7.52 -8.24 -13.63
N PRO A 152 -8.65 -8.37 -14.33
CA PRO A 152 -9.16 -7.29 -15.18
C PRO A 152 -9.57 -6.11 -14.29
N LEU A 153 -8.73 -5.08 -14.24
CA LEU A 153 -9.01 -3.86 -13.49
C LEU A 153 -9.74 -2.88 -14.41
N THR A 154 -11.05 -2.80 -14.28
CA THR A 154 -11.92 -1.87 -15.02
C THR A 154 -12.75 -1.02 -14.07
N VAL A 155 -13.41 0.02 -14.59
CA VAL A 155 -14.35 0.82 -13.78
C VAL A 155 -15.56 -0.01 -13.30
N ASP A 156 -15.87 -1.10 -14.01
CA ASP A 156 -16.97 -2.01 -13.67
C ASP A 156 -16.51 -3.20 -12.82
N LEU A 157 -15.27 -3.19 -12.34
CA LEU A 157 -14.76 -4.24 -11.45
C LEU A 157 -15.63 -4.34 -10.20
N ASP A 158 -16.18 -5.53 -9.95
CA ASP A 158 -17.07 -5.77 -8.82
C ASP A 158 -16.42 -5.35 -7.49
N ARG A 159 -17.20 -4.73 -6.62
CA ARG A 159 -16.75 -4.32 -5.28
C ARG A 159 -16.64 -5.51 -4.34
N LYS A 160 -17.33 -6.60 -4.65
CA LYS A 160 -17.29 -7.84 -3.88
C LYS A 160 -16.57 -8.93 -4.64
N VAL A 161 -16.03 -9.87 -3.89
CA VAL A 161 -15.38 -11.07 -4.41
C VAL A 161 -15.99 -12.29 -3.74
N SER A 162 -15.95 -13.42 -4.43
CA SER A 162 -16.34 -14.70 -3.84
C SER A 162 -15.22 -15.17 -2.91
N ASP A 163 -15.53 -15.46 -1.66
CA ASP A 163 -14.59 -16.11 -0.73
C ASP A 163 -14.50 -17.62 -0.99
N ALA A 164 -13.66 -18.32 -0.22
CA ALA A 164 -13.50 -19.78 -0.31
C ALA A 164 -14.82 -20.57 -0.07
N SER A 165 -15.84 -19.95 0.54
CA SER A 165 -17.17 -20.55 0.73
C SER A 165 -18.13 -20.30 -0.43
N GLY A 166 -17.75 -19.48 -1.41
CA GLY A 166 -18.59 -19.04 -2.52
C GLY A 166 -19.41 -17.78 -2.19
N SER A 167 -19.23 -17.16 -1.03
CA SER A 167 -20.01 -16.01 -0.58
C SER A 167 -19.43 -14.69 -1.11
N MET A 168 -20.28 -13.78 -1.59
CA MET A 168 -19.84 -12.47 -2.06
C MET A 168 -19.57 -11.52 -0.89
N VAL A 169 -18.30 -11.22 -0.66
CA VAL A 169 -17.81 -10.42 0.47
C VAL A 169 -17.00 -9.21 0.02
N THR A 170 -16.89 -8.21 0.89
CA THR A 170 -15.91 -7.14 0.73
C THR A 170 -14.56 -7.65 1.26
N PRO A 171 -13.47 -7.64 0.47
CA PRO A 171 -12.18 -8.16 0.90
C PRO A 171 -11.68 -7.59 2.22
N MET A 172 -11.79 -6.27 2.37
CA MET A 172 -11.33 -5.54 3.54
C MET A 172 -12.13 -4.26 3.76
N THR A 173 -12.19 -3.84 5.02
CA THR A 173 -12.75 -2.55 5.44
C THR A 173 -11.79 -1.83 6.38
N LEU A 174 -12.00 -0.53 6.57
CA LEU A 174 -11.30 0.28 7.57
C LEU A 174 -12.34 1.03 8.40
N ASP A 175 -12.44 0.70 9.69
CA ASP A 175 -13.48 1.19 10.61
C ASP A 175 -14.90 0.99 10.04
N GLY A 176 -15.15 -0.18 9.46
CA GLY A 176 -16.40 -0.53 8.79
C GLY A 176 -16.64 0.16 7.44
N GLN A 177 -15.73 1.03 6.98
CA GLN A 177 -15.83 1.64 5.65
C GLN A 177 -15.35 0.68 4.57
N ASN A 178 -16.15 0.53 3.52
CA ASN A 178 -15.87 -0.34 2.38
C ASN A 178 -15.24 0.43 1.19
N ASP A 179 -15.15 -0.25 0.05
CA ASP A 179 -14.63 0.29 -1.22
C ASP A 179 -13.16 0.76 -1.12
N ILE A 180 -12.37 -0.07 -0.44
CA ILE A 180 -10.95 0.14 -0.19
C ILE A 180 -10.16 -0.79 -1.12
N VAL A 181 -9.15 -0.24 -1.79
CA VAL A 181 -8.21 -1.03 -2.61
C VAL A 181 -6.90 -1.28 -1.87
N MET A 182 -6.53 -0.41 -0.93
CA MET A 182 -5.35 -0.56 -0.10
C MET A 182 -5.53 0.11 1.26
N VAL A 183 -5.02 -0.50 2.32
CA VAL A 183 -4.81 0.10 3.64
C VAL A 183 -3.31 0.19 3.87
N LEU A 184 -2.84 1.35 4.33
CA LEU A 184 -1.44 1.69 4.57
C LEU A 184 -1.25 1.97 6.06
N PHE A 185 -0.18 1.42 6.63
CA PHE A 185 0.11 1.49 8.05
C PHE A 185 1.49 2.08 8.28
N TYR A 186 1.60 2.90 9.32
CA TYR A 186 2.84 3.19 10.01
C TYR A 186 2.73 2.59 11.41
N ALA A 187 3.58 1.62 11.74
CA ALA A 187 3.50 0.79 12.95
C ALA A 187 3.85 1.51 14.27
N GLY A 188 4.07 2.83 14.25
CA GLY A 188 4.51 3.58 15.42
C GLY A 188 5.79 3.05 16.08
N SER A 189 6.09 3.54 17.28
CA SER A 189 7.15 2.98 18.14
C SER A 189 6.71 1.69 18.81
N ALA A 190 7.62 0.73 19.02
CA ALA A 190 7.29 -0.50 19.73
C ALA A 190 6.65 -0.23 21.11
N LEU A 191 5.48 -0.82 21.36
CA LEU A 191 4.82 -0.78 22.65
C LEU A 191 5.60 -1.61 23.68
N SER A 192 5.42 -1.34 24.98
CA SER A 192 6.24 -1.96 26.05
C SER A 192 6.19 -3.49 26.11
N SER A 193 5.16 -4.11 25.54
CA SER A 193 4.99 -5.56 25.46
C SER A 193 5.29 -6.15 24.08
N GLN A 194 5.65 -5.31 23.10
CA GLN A 194 5.87 -5.71 21.72
C GLN A 194 7.37 -5.91 21.46
N SER A 195 7.74 -7.08 20.95
CA SER A 195 9.05 -7.33 20.36
C SER A 195 8.90 -7.38 18.85
N ARG A 196 9.84 -6.78 18.11
CA ARG A 196 9.87 -6.77 16.64
C ARG A 196 11.04 -7.61 16.08
N PRO A 197 11.06 -8.94 16.30
CA PRO A 197 12.18 -9.79 15.91
C PRO A 197 12.14 -10.25 14.45
N SER A 198 10.99 -10.13 13.77
CA SER A 198 10.75 -10.79 12.48
C SER A 198 10.18 -9.84 11.42
N SER A 199 9.63 -10.41 10.34
CA SER A 199 8.84 -9.79 9.27
C SER A 199 7.35 -10.17 9.37
N ASP A 200 6.90 -10.66 10.52
CA ASP A 200 5.49 -10.98 10.79
C ASP A 200 4.71 -9.68 11.12
N PRO A 201 3.60 -9.37 10.43
CA PRO A 201 2.76 -8.22 10.75
C PRO A 201 2.31 -8.17 12.23
N ALA A 202 2.10 -9.31 12.89
CA ALA A 202 1.67 -9.37 14.28
C ALA A 202 2.75 -8.86 15.28
N ASP A 203 4.02 -8.84 14.86
CA ASP A 203 5.11 -8.28 15.66
C ASP A 203 5.15 -6.74 15.61
N TYR A 204 4.48 -6.11 14.64
CA TYR A 204 4.56 -4.67 14.37
C TYR A 204 3.24 -3.95 14.50
N LEU A 205 2.17 -4.51 13.94
CA LEU A 205 0.87 -3.85 13.81
C LEU A 205 -0.03 -4.22 14.99
N GLU A 206 -0.74 -3.24 15.54
CA GLU A 206 -1.78 -3.43 16.55
C GLU A 206 -3.14 -3.74 15.94
N GLN A 207 -3.13 -4.52 14.86
CA GLN A 207 -4.32 -5.08 14.25
C GLN A 207 -4.64 -6.43 14.91
N GLY A 208 -5.91 -6.83 14.90
CA GLY A 208 -6.30 -8.17 15.35
C GLY A 208 -5.63 -9.27 14.52
N THR A 209 -5.86 -10.54 14.88
CA THR A 209 -5.33 -11.67 14.10
C THR A 209 -5.87 -11.65 12.67
N VAL A 210 -5.02 -11.25 11.73
CA VAL A 210 -5.30 -11.29 10.30
C VAL A 210 -5.25 -12.75 9.84
N VAL A 211 -6.33 -13.22 9.25
CA VAL A 211 -6.42 -14.58 8.69
C VAL A 211 -6.48 -14.46 7.18
N ASN A 212 -5.47 -15.00 6.50
CA ASN A 212 -5.44 -15.05 5.04
C ASN A 212 -6.71 -15.73 4.52
N GLY A 213 -7.30 -15.14 3.48
CA GLY A 213 -8.52 -15.67 2.84
C GLY A 213 -9.84 -15.34 3.50
N SER A 214 -9.83 -14.59 4.59
CA SER A 214 -11.05 -14.08 5.22
C SER A 214 -11.18 -12.57 5.02
N THR A 215 -12.40 -12.05 5.13
CA THR A 215 -12.61 -10.60 5.21
C THR A 215 -12.03 -10.06 6.52
N PHE A 216 -11.48 -8.86 6.49
CA PHE A 216 -10.90 -8.22 7.68
C PHE A 216 -11.30 -6.74 7.77
N ASP A 217 -11.70 -6.31 8.96
CA ASP A 217 -11.95 -4.90 9.28
C ASP A 217 -10.75 -4.36 10.04
N PHE A 218 -9.93 -3.57 9.34
CA PHE A 218 -8.82 -2.86 9.94
C PHE A 218 -9.34 -1.73 10.82
N SER A 219 -8.59 -1.40 11.87
CA SER A 219 -8.92 -0.29 12.76
C SER A 219 -7.92 0.85 12.59
N SER A 220 -8.41 2.09 12.50
CA SER A 220 -7.54 3.28 12.56
C SER A 220 -7.37 3.81 13.98
N THR A 221 -8.13 3.27 14.94
CA THR A 221 -8.09 3.71 16.34
C THR A 221 -8.09 2.54 17.30
N GLY A 222 -7.55 2.75 18.50
CA GLY A 222 -7.57 1.75 19.56
C GLY A 222 -7.29 2.39 20.92
N GLY A 223 -7.16 1.56 21.95
CA GLY A 223 -6.79 2.03 23.28
C GLY A 223 -5.37 2.63 23.27
N ALA A 224 -5.18 3.82 23.85
CA ALA A 224 -3.91 4.56 23.79
C ALA A 224 -2.69 3.81 24.38
N ALA A 225 -2.91 2.73 25.14
CA ALA A 225 -1.85 1.88 25.69
C ALA A 225 -1.54 0.64 24.82
N THR A 226 -2.39 0.36 23.83
CA THR A 226 -2.40 -0.90 23.06
C THR A 226 -2.50 -0.67 21.55
N PHE A 227 -2.44 0.58 21.10
CA PHE A 227 -2.61 0.95 19.70
C PHE A 227 -1.90 2.27 19.43
N ASN A 228 -0.90 2.25 18.56
CA ASN A 228 -0.21 3.44 18.08
C ASN A 228 0.13 3.39 16.59
N ASP A 229 -0.40 2.40 15.87
CA ASP A 229 -0.51 2.42 14.42
C ASP A 229 -1.17 3.72 13.91
N TYR A 230 -0.59 4.29 12.86
CA TYR A 230 -1.26 5.29 12.03
C TYR A 230 -1.71 4.66 10.72
N VAL A 231 -3.02 4.66 10.49
CA VAL A 231 -3.64 3.90 9.39
C VAL A 231 -4.34 4.86 8.43
N ILE A 232 -3.98 4.77 7.15
CA ILE A 232 -4.66 5.48 6.07
C ILE A 232 -5.09 4.48 5.00
N LYS A 233 -5.90 4.92 4.04
CA LYS A 233 -6.39 4.06 2.96
C LYS A 233 -6.30 4.73 1.60
N ILE A 234 -6.30 3.90 0.58
CA ILE A 234 -6.62 4.24 -0.80
C ILE A 234 -7.99 3.63 -1.08
N THR A 235 -8.95 4.49 -1.39
CA THR A 235 -10.28 4.09 -1.83
C THR A 235 -10.27 3.73 -3.31
N ARG A 236 -11.24 2.93 -3.75
CA ARG A 236 -11.43 2.62 -5.17
C ARG A 236 -11.58 3.89 -6.00
N ARG A 237 -12.34 4.87 -5.51
CA ARG A 237 -12.51 6.16 -6.19
C ARG A 237 -11.19 6.91 -6.40
N GLU A 238 -10.28 6.90 -5.42
CA GLU A 238 -8.96 7.53 -5.57
C GLU A 238 -8.11 6.81 -6.61
N TRP A 239 -8.14 5.48 -6.60
CA TRP A 239 -7.46 4.66 -7.60
C TRP A 239 -8.05 4.86 -9.00
N GLU A 240 -9.38 4.81 -9.15
CA GLU A 240 -10.09 5.07 -10.42
C GLU A 240 -9.75 6.45 -10.95
N ALA A 241 -9.75 7.48 -10.12
CA ALA A 241 -9.41 8.83 -10.54
C ALA A 241 -7.96 8.92 -11.04
N ALA A 242 -7.01 8.27 -10.35
CA ALA A 242 -5.62 8.22 -10.78
C ALA A 242 -5.48 7.50 -12.13
N VAL A 243 -6.08 6.31 -12.25
CA VAL A 243 -6.03 5.52 -13.49
C VAL A 243 -6.72 6.27 -14.63
N LEU A 244 -7.96 6.74 -14.46
CA LEU A 244 -8.67 7.51 -15.48
C LEU A 244 -7.87 8.73 -15.93
N SER A 245 -7.23 9.47 -15.02
CA SER A 245 -6.42 10.63 -15.40
C SER A 245 -5.26 10.30 -16.34
N ARG A 246 -4.69 9.08 -16.22
CA ARG A 246 -3.64 8.59 -17.11
C ARG A 246 -4.22 8.17 -18.47
N ILE A 247 -5.35 7.46 -18.45
CA ILE A 247 -5.93 6.87 -19.66
C ILE A 247 -6.64 7.94 -20.52
N SER A 248 -7.27 8.92 -19.90
CA SER A 248 -7.96 10.03 -20.56
C SER A 248 -7.00 11.15 -20.99
N GLN A 249 -5.69 10.91 -20.98
CA GLN A 249 -4.73 11.91 -21.43
C GLN A 249 -4.96 12.19 -22.92
N ASP A 250 -5.10 13.48 -23.23
CA ASP A 250 -5.43 13.99 -24.54
C ASP A 250 -4.46 15.13 -24.86
N ASN A 251 -3.57 14.88 -25.82
CA ASN A 251 -2.57 15.84 -26.30
C ASN A 251 -3.09 16.65 -27.50
N ALA A 252 -4.26 16.30 -28.06
CA ALA A 252 -4.93 16.99 -29.16
C ALA A 252 -6.40 17.31 -28.80
N PRO A 253 -6.64 18.12 -27.74
CA PRO A 253 -7.97 18.33 -27.17
C PRO A 253 -8.99 18.98 -28.12
N GLU A 254 -8.55 19.41 -29.30
CA GLU A 254 -9.43 19.92 -30.35
C GLU A 254 -10.37 18.87 -30.94
N ASP A 255 -10.02 17.58 -30.90
CA ASP A 255 -10.85 16.50 -31.44
C ASP A 255 -11.82 15.89 -30.41
N ALA A 256 -11.63 16.22 -29.12
CA ALA A 256 -12.40 15.71 -27.99
C ALA A 256 -12.40 14.16 -27.89
N VAL A 257 -11.35 13.52 -28.42
CA VAL A 257 -11.13 12.08 -28.38
C VAL A 257 -9.85 11.82 -27.59
N PRO A 258 -9.89 11.04 -26.50
CA PRO A 258 -8.66 10.69 -25.78
C PRO A 258 -7.62 10.09 -26.72
N ASP A 259 -6.37 10.55 -26.66
CA ASP A 259 -5.31 10.13 -27.59
C ASP A 259 -5.15 8.61 -27.64
N LEU A 260 -5.34 7.94 -26.51
CA LEU A 260 -5.22 6.49 -26.44
C LEU A 260 -6.24 5.78 -27.35
N CYS A 261 -7.42 6.38 -27.55
CA CYS A 261 -8.44 5.89 -28.48
C CYS A 261 -7.98 5.91 -29.93
N ALA A 262 -7.22 6.95 -30.32
CA ALA A 262 -6.73 7.14 -31.69
C ALA A 262 -5.37 6.49 -31.96
N SER A 263 -4.50 6.41 -30.95
CA SER A 263 -3.12 5.94 -31.07
C SER A 263 -2.96 4.41 -31.04
N THR A 264 -3.96 3.71 -30.51
CA THR A 264 -3.92 2.25 -30.40
C THR A 264 -4.97 1.62 -31.32
N ASP A 265 -4.57 0.61 -32.10
CA ASP A 265 -5.49 -0.16 -32.96
C ASP A 265 -6.54 -0.87 -32.06
N PRO A 266 -7.86 -0.72 -32.29
CA PRO A 266 -8.92 -1.38 -31.52
C PRO A 266 -8.80 -2.91 -31.48
N ILE A 267 -8.15 -3.53 -32.47
CA ILE A 267 -7.95 -4.98 -32.57
C ILE A 267 -6.51 -5.37 -32.20
N GLY A 268 -5.65 -4.38 -31.94
CA GLY A 268 -4.26 -4.56 -31.56
C GLY A 268 -4.09 -5.16 -30.17
N ILE A 269 -2.90 -5.73 -29.93
CA ILE A 269 -2.51 -6.26 -28.64
C ILE A 269 -2.11 -5.09 -27.75
N HIS A 270 -2.98 -4.73 -26.80
CA HIS A 270 -2.74 -3.61 -25.90
C HIS A 270 -3.56 -3.80 -24.62
N TRP A 271 -3.00 -3.40 -23.47
CA TRP A 271 -3.68 -3.44 -22.17
C TRP A 271 -4.97 -2.63 -22.15
N PHE A 272 -5.01 -1.55 -22.94
CA PHE A 272 -6.20 -0.70 -23.12
C PHE A 272 -7.36 -1.44 -23.78
N ASN A 273 -7.07 -2.39 -24.66
CA ASN A 273 -8.09 -3.15 -25.39
C ASN A 273 -8.59 -4.33 -24.53
N GLU A 274 -9.75 -4.89 -24.91
CA GLU A 274 -10.25 -6.11 -24.29
C GLU A 274 -9.26 -7.27 -24.47
N CYS A 275 -9.17 -8.14 -23.47
CA CYS A 275 -8.38 -9.35 -23.57
C CYS A 275 -8.92 -10.24 -24.70
N LYS A 276 -8.00 -10.80 -25.49
CA LYS A 276 -8.35 -11.73 -26.58
C LYS A 276 -7.47 -12.97 -26.48
N TYR A 277 -8.13 -14.13 -26.42
CA TYR A 277 -7.46 -15.43 -26.44
C TYR A 277 -7.95 -16.23 -27.65
N THR A 278 -7.01 -16.81 -28.38
CA THR A 278 -7.33 -17.63 -29.55
C THR A 278 -6.54 -18.94 -29.49
N GLY A 279 -7.23 -20.07 -29.36
CA GLY A 279 -6.62 -21.39 -29.21
C GLY A 279 -7.59 -22.45 -28.68
N VAL A 280 -7.28 -23.72 -28.88
CA VAL A 280 -8.06 -24.85 -28.31
C VAL A 280 -7.88 -24.98 -26.80
N ASN A 281 -6.78 -24.43 -26.26
CA ASN A 281 -6.45 -24.43 -24.85
C ASN A 281 -6.75 -23.06 -24.25
N ILE A 282 -8.04 -22.71 -24.15
CA ILE A 282 -8.45 -21.51 -23.41
C ILE A 282 -7.90 -21.66 -21.97
N PRO A 283 -7.08 -20.71 -21.47
CA PRO A 283 -6.62 -20.78 -20.10
C PRO A 283 -7.86 -20.80 -19.20
N PRO A 284 -7.87 -21.57 -18.10
CA PRO A 284 -9.06 -21.85 -17.29
C PRO A 284 -9.69 -20.63 -16.59
N PHE A 285 -9.25 -19.40 -16.92
CA PHE A 285 -9.80 -18.13 -16.43
C PHE A 285 -11.27 -17.86 -16.81
N SER A 286 -11.97 -18.82 -17.43
CA SER A 286 -13.41 -18.75 -17.72
C SER A 286 -14.30 -19.22 -16.55
N ALA A 287 -13.70 -19.68 -15.44
CA ALA A 287 -14.45 -20.10 -14.26
C ALA A 287 -14.86 -18.89 -13.39
N PRO A 288 -16.09 -18.85 -12.85
CA PRO A 288 -16.49 -17.86 -11.85
C PRO A 288 -15.49 -17.82 -10.68
N PRO A 289 -15.18 -16.65 -10.10
CA PRO A 289 -15.87 -15.36 -10.23
C PRO A 289 -15.35 -14.46 -11.36
N LEU A 290 -14.56 -15.00 -12.29
CA LEU A 290 -13.92 -14.20 -13.33
C LEU A 290 -14.94 -13.74 -14.37
N PRO A 291 -14.97 -12.44 -14.74
CA PRO A 291 -15.89 -11.95 -15.76
C PRO A 291 -15.59 -12.64 -17.10
N SER A 292 -16.65 -12.98 -17.82
CA SER A 292 -16.62 -13.74 -19.09
C SER A 292 -15.98 -12.99 -20.28
N THR A 293 -15.19 -11.96 -20.02
CA THR A 293 -14.75 -10.93 -20.98
C THR A 293 -13.67 -11.38 -21.97
N CYS A 294 -13.14 -12.61 -21.87
CA CYS A 294 -12.23 -13.13 -22.90
C CYS A 294 -12.81 -14.33 -23.68
N ALA A 295 -14.14 -14.44 -23.75
CA ALA A 295 -14.81 -15.58 -24.40
C ALA A 295 -14.87 -15.41 -25.93
N SER A 296 -13.87 -15.96 -26.61
CA SER A 296 -13.89 -16.31 -28.05
C SER A 296 -13.88 -15.14 -29.04
N THR A 297 -12.81 -15.03 -29.82
CA THR A 297 -12.91 -14.49 -31.19
C THR A 297 -11.93 -15.23 -32.09
N GLY A 298 -12.41 -15.81 -33.19
CA GLY A 298 -11.58 -16.57 -34.11
C GLY A 298 -10.71 -15.68 -35.00
N VAL A 299 -9.50 -15.32 -34.55
CA VAL A 299 -8.38 -14.83 -35.39
C VAL A 299 -7.05 -15.13 -34.71
N ILE A 300 -6.09 -15.71 -35.42
CA ILE A 300 -4.84 -16.29 -34.91
C ILE A 300 -3.91 -15.21 -34.29
N ALA A 301 -3.72 -15.23 -32.96
CA ALA A 301 -2.57 -14.66 -32.23
C ALA A 301 -2.48 -15.20 -30.77
N GLU A 302 -1.25 -15.38 -30.26
CA GLU A 302 -0.94 -15.91 -28.92
C GLU A 302 -1.11 -14.88 -27.77
N GLN A 303 -1.54 -13.65 -28.03
CA GLN A 303 -1.15 -12.51 -27.18
C GLN A 303 -2.29 -11.47 -27.02
N ASN A 304 -2.83 -11.34 -25.81
CA ASN A 304 -3.30 -10.11 -25.11
C ASN A 304 -3.88 -10.52 -23.73
N ILE A 305 -3.14 -11.34 -22.99
CA ILE A 305 -3.61 -11.95 -21.72
C ILE A 305 -3.87 -10.91 -20.62
N THR A 306 -3.30 -9.72 -20.77
CA THR A 306 -3.40 -8.59 -19.84
C THR A 306 -4.40 -7.53 -20.29
N GLY A 307 -5.13 -7.73 -21.39
CA GLY A 307 -6.15 -6.78 -21.86
C GLY A 307 -7.18 -6.49 -20.77
N GLN A 308 -7.33 -5.22 -20.42
CA GLN A 308 -8.22 -4.76 -19.37
C GLN A 308 -9.55 -4.22 -19.93
N GLY A 309 -9.64 -3.87 -21.22
CA GLY A 309 -10.91 -3.40 -21.81
C GLY A 309 -11.28 -1.95 -21.44
N TRP A 310 -10.30 -1.13 -21.08
CA TRP A 310 -10.50 0.30 -20.83
C TRP A 310 -11.02 1.06 -22.06
N ARG A 311 -10.74 0.59 -23.28
CA ARG A 311 -11.24 1.17 -24.52
C ARG A 311 -12.76 1.25 -24.53
N ASP A 312 -13.45 0.16 -24.22
CA ASP A 312 -14.92 0.10 -24.34
C ASP A 312 -15.62 1.04 -23.36
N ILE A 313 -14.89 1.46 -22.31
CA ILE A 313 -15.37 2.40 -21.30
C ILE A 313 -15.15 3.86 -21.75
N ILE A 314 -14.05 4.15 -22.45
CA ILE A 314 -13.54 5.52 -22.64
C ILE A 314 -13.66 6.00 -24.10
N CYS A 315 -13.66 5.09 -25.07
CA CYS A 315 -13.70 5.40 -26.50
C CYS A 315 -15.11 5.13 -27.06
N PRO A 316 -15.94 6.16 -27.25
CA PRO A 316 -17.26 6.03 -27.87
C PRO A 316 -17.20 5.75 -29.38
#